data_AF-A0A1Q7ABI1-F1
#
_entry.id   AF-A0A1Q7ABI1-F1
#
_cell.length_a   1.000
_cell.length_b   1.000
_cell.length_c   1.000
_cell.angle_alpha   90.00
_cell.angle_beta   90.00
_cell.angle_gamma   90.00
#
_symmetry.space_group_name_H-M   'P 1'
#
loop_
_entity.id
_entity.type
_entity.pdbx_description
1 polymer ?
#
loop_
_entity_poly.entity_id
_entity_poly.type
_entity_poly.pdbx_seq_one_letter_code
_entity_poly.pdbx_strand_id
1 'polypeptide(L)'
;MLQRMVIIGEDSRFRTHHGIDPAEIADALGADRGDGPVGTIAAVWRNRERLRGASTITQQLAKNLYLSSSRNPLRKLKEAVTALRLELALPKDRILELYLDTAEWGPGVWGADAASRAYFGVPPSRLDETQAAALAATLPHPRTSTPTVRPERMLARRDLILARYYGVDVYIPPAEETDTLQVPAITVPPADSLKGEVLTPGDTAIDSTAVRADSL
;
A
#
# COMPACT_ATOMS: atom_id res chain seq x y z
N MET A 1 -6.35 -16.09 11.25
CA MET A 1 -6.24 -16.23 9.77
C MET A 1 -5.63 -14.99 9.13
N LEU A 2 -6.25 -13.80 9.22
CA LEU A 2 -5.73 -12.56 8.62
C LEU A 2 -4.25 -12.27 8.95
N GLN A 3 -3.86 -12.38 10.23
CA GLN A 3 -2.46 -12.25 10.66
C GLN A 3 -1.49 -13.11 9.84
N ARG A 4 -1.88 -14.34 9.48
CA ARG A 4 -1.05 -15.26 8.69
C ARG A 4 -0.94 -14.80 7.23
N MET A 5 -2.03 -14.33 6.63
CA MET A 5 -2.02 -13.76 5.27
C MET A 5 -1.11 -12.53 5.19
N VAL A 6 -1.15 -11.67 6.22
CA VAL A 6 -0.28 -10.49 6.31
C VAL A 6 1.18 -10.87 6.43
N ILE A 7 1.53 -11.81 7.32
CA ILE A 7 2.90 -12.34 7.42
C ILE A 7 3.36 -12.88 6.06
N ILE A 8 2.57 -13.72 5.40
CA ILE A 8 2.94 -14.30 4.09
C ILE A 8 3.17 -13.24 3.02
N GLY A 9 2.34 -12.19 3.00
CA GLY A 9 2.39 -11.13 2.00
C GLY A 9 3.50 -10.11 2.24
N GLU A 10 3.65 -9.64 3.48
CA GLU A 10 4.54 -8.52 3.82
C GLU A 10 5.91 -8.97 4.30
N ASP A 11 6.00 -10.07 5.05
CA ASP A 11 7.20 -10.43 5.80
C ASP A 11 7.14 -11.92 6.21
N SER A 12 7.40 -12.83 5.27
CA SER A 12 7.16 -14.27 5.46
C SER A 12 8.03 -14.88 6.56
N ARG A 13 9.12 -14.20 6.92
CA ARG A 13 10.08 -14.61 7.96
C ARG A 13 10.00 -13.76 9.22
N PHE A 14 8.93 -12.98 9.38
CA PHE A 14 8.65 -12.10 10.52
C PHE A 14 8.97 -12.70 11.89
N ARG A 15 8.64 -13.98 12.10
CA ARG A 15 8.84 -14.67 13.38
C ARG A 15 10.28 -15.12 13.65
N THR A 16 11.14 -15.09 12.64
CA THR A 16 12.51 -15.65 12.70
C THR A 16 13.60 -14.60 12.81
N HIS A 17 13.33 -13.36 12.40
CA HIS A 17 14.30 -12.27 12.46
C HIS A 17 13.98 -11.28 13.59
N HIS A 18 14.90 -10.37 13.91
CA HIS A 18 14.74 -9.35 14.94
C HIS A 18 14.69 -7.94 14.32
N GLY A 19 13.63 -7.64 13.57
CA GLY A 19 13.38 -6.33 12.95
C GLY A 19 14.14 -6.01 11.65
N ILE A 20 15.26 -6.68 11.38
CA ILE A 20 15.95 -6.64 10.09
C ILE A 20 16.02 -8.07 9.57
N ASP A 21 15.76 -8.25 8.29
CA ASP A 21 15.84 -9.54 7.63
C ASP A 21 17.08 -9.64 6.69
N PRO A 22 18.20 -10.22 7.17
CA PRO A 22 19.42 -10.31 6.37
C PRO A 22 19.31 -11.26 5.19
N ALA A 23 18.44 -12.28 5.27
CA ALA A 23 18.26 -13.23 4.17
C ALA A 23 17.36 -12.64 3.07
N GLU A 24 16.42 -11.76 3.41
CA GLU A 24 15.58 -11.09 2.40
C GLU A 24 16.41 -10.05 1.69
N ILE A 25 17.28 -9.37 2.44
CA ILE A 25 18.32 -8.51 1.89
C ILE A 25 19.26 -9.32 0.98
N ALA A 26 19.73 -10.50 1.38
CA ALA A 26 20.62 -11.31 0.55
C ALA A 26 19.94 -11.81 -0.75
N ASP A 27 18.71 -12.34 -0.65
CA ASP A 27 17.92 -12.81 -1.79
C ASP A 27 17.58 -11.66 -2.74
N ALA A 28 17.09 -10.54 -2.21
CA ALA A 28 16.79 -9.35 -2.99
C ALA A 28 18.06 -8.70 -3.56
N LEU A 29 19.25 -9.00 -3.02
CA LEU A 29 20.53 -8.54 -3.55
C LEU A 29 21.21 -9.54 -4.50
N GLY A 30 20.76 -10.79 -4.57
CA GLY A 30 21.47 -11.86 -5.28
C GLY A 30 22.90 -12.05 -4.76
N ALA A 31 23.13 -11.74 -3.49
CA ALA A 31 24.45 -11.67 -2.89
C ALA A 31 24.77 -12.98 -2.14
N ASP A 32 25.95 -13.55 -2.40
CA ASP A 32 26.51 -14.60 -1.56
C ASP A 32 26.76 -14.06 -0.14
N ARG A 33 26.47 -14.88 0.89
CA ARG A 33 26.48 -14.51 2.32
C ARG A 33 27.87 -14.12 2.90
N GLY A 34 28.86 -13.85 2.07
CA GLY A 34 30.28 -13.78 2.42
C GLY A 34 30.80 -12.45 2.97
N ASP A 35 30.14 -11.31 2.72
CA ASP A 35 30.75 -9.98 2.94
C ASP A 35 30.67 -9.43 4.38
N GLY A 36 30.08 -10.18 5.31
CA GLY A 36 29.91 -9.75 6.70
C GLY A 36 28.98 -8.53 6.88
N PRO A 37 28.70 -8.12 8.13
CA PRO A 37 27.67 -7.13 8.44
C PRO A 37 27.92 -5.75 7.81
N VAL A 38 29.17 -5.34 7.64
CA VAL A 38 29.53 -4.04 7.04
C VAL A 38 29.30 -4.05 5.52
N GLY A 39 29.67 -5.15 4.84
CA GLY A 39 29.43 -5.31 3.41
C GLY A 39 27.95 -5.38 3.07
N THR A 40 27.15 -6.06 3.89
CA THR A 40 25.68 -6.09 3.76
C THR A 40 25.07 -4.69 3.87
N ILE A 41 25.49 -3.88 4.85
CA ILE A 41 24.98 -2.50 5.01
C ILE A 41 25.34 -1.63 3.80
N ALA A 42 26.56 -1.74 3.27
CA ALA A 42 26.99 -1.00 2.09
C ALA A 42 26.26 -1.46 0.80
N ALA A 43 25.96 -2.75 0.69
CA ALA A 43 25.19 -3.31 -0.42
C ALA A 43 23.71 -2.88 -0.37
N VAL A 44 23.11 -2.86 0.84
CA VAL A 44 21.75 -2.34 1.09
C VAL A 44 21.65 -0.87 0.70
N TRP A 45 22.63 -0.05 1.08
CA TRP A 45 22.66 1.36 0.74
C TRP A 45 22.81 1.63 -0.77
N ARG A 46 23.66 0.84 -1.45
CA ARG A 46 23.86 0.95 -2.91
C ARG A 46 22.63 0.50 -3.71
N ASN A 47 21.93 -0.52 -3.25
CA ASN A 47 20.78 -1.13 -3.94
C ASN A 47 19.43 -0.73 -3.32
N ARG A 48 19.39 0.38 -2.58
CA ARG A 48 18.19 0.89 -1.87
C ARG A 48 16.94 1.01 -2.75
N GLU A 49 17.12 1.26 -4.04
CA GLU A 49 16.03 1.36 -5.03
C GLU A 49 15.47 -0.01 -5.41
N ARG A 50 16.33 -1.03 -5.51
CA ARG A 50 15.94 -2.43 -5.76
C ARG A 50 15.32 -3.09 -4.52
N LEU A 51 15.69 -2.61 -3.32
CA LEU A 51 15.15 -3.06 -2.04
C LEU A 51 13.85 -2.36 -1.62
N ARG A 52 13.19 -1.61 -2.51
CA ARG A 52 11.99 -0.82 -2.20
C ARG A 52 10.78 -1.63 -1.69
N GLY A 53 10.85 -2.96 -1.66
CA GLY A 53 9.83 -3.84 -1.07
C GLY A 53 10.25 -4.67 0.15
N ALA A 54 11.51 -4.64 0.58
CA ALA A 54 12.05 -5.55 1.61
C ALA A 54 11.95 -5.00 3.05
N SER A 55 10.92 -4.21 3.36
CA SER A 55 10.76 -3.62 4.71
C SER A 55 9.94 -4.55 5.61
N THR A 56 10.53 -4.96 6.73
CA THR A 56 9.88 -5.85 7.71
C THR A 56 8.65 -5.21 8.35
N ILE A 57 7.73 -6.02 8.87
CA ILE A 57 6.53 -5.54 9.57
C ILE A 57 6.89 -4.56 10.70
N THR A 58 7.96 -4.85 11.45
CA THR A 58 8.44 -3.98 12.53
C THR A 58 8.96 -2.63 12.01
N GLN A 59 9.67 -2.62 10.89
CA GLN A 59 10.12 -1.37 10.26
C GLN A 59 8.94 -0.54 9.75
N GLN A 60 7.93 -1.20 9.17
CA GLN A 60 6.72 -0.54 8.72
C GLN A 60 5.92 0.03 9.90
N LEU A 61 5.79 -0.71 11.01
CA LEU A 61 5.20 -0.19 12.25
C LEU A 61 5.97 1.03 12.76
N ALA A 62 7.29 0.95 12.85
CA ALA A 62 8.12 2.07 13.26
C ALA A 62 7.91 3.31 12.38
N LYS A 63 7.81 3.12 11.06
CA LYS A 63 7.48 4.17 10.09
C LYS A 63 6.11 4.81 10.37
N ASN A 64 5.09 4.01 10.63
CA ASN A 64 3.72 4.50 10.89
C ASN A 64 3.63 5.32 12.20
N LEU A 65 4.47 5.00 13.20
CA LEU A 65 4.55 5.75 14.46
C LEU A 65 5.24 7.12 14.29
N TYR A 66 6.00 7.33 13.20
CA TYR A 66 6.61 8.63 12.91
C TYR A 66 5.65 9.54 12.13
N LEU A 67 5.00 10.46 12.86
CA LEU A 67 4.05 11.46 12.34
C LEU A 67 4.63 12.50 11.34
N SER A 68 5.87 12.34 10.84
CA SER A 68 6.52 13.31 9.93
C SER A 68 6.88 12.69 8.58
N SER A 69 6.35 13.28 7.50
CA SER A 69 6.55 12.87 6.10
C SER A 69 7.87 13.34 5.47
N SER A 70 8.82 13.89 6.24
CA SER A 70 10.07 14.39 5.66
C SER A 70 10.94 13.25 5.11
N ARG A 71 11.36 13.33 3.84
CA ARG A 71 12.25 12.36 3.17
C ARG A 71 13.71 12.54 3.61
N ASN A 72 13.96 12.63 4.91
CA ASN A 72 15.30 12.83 5.47
C ASN A 72 15.96 11.47 5.81
N PRO A 73 17.21 11.20 5.40
CA PRO A 73 17.94 9.99 5.81
C PRO A 73 18.01 9.80 7.34
N LEU A 74 18.01 10.88 8.12
CA LEU A 74 17.91 10.82 9.58
C LEU A 74 16.59 10.17 10.07
N ARG A 75 15.49 10.33 9.31
CA ARG A 75 14.23 9.66 9.62
C ARG A 75 14.36 8.15 9.41
N LYS A 76 15.04 7.71 8.36
CA LYS A 76 15.24 6.28 8.10
C LYS A 76 16.08 5.62 9.20
N LEU A 77 17.07 6.33 9.73
CA LEU A 77 17.83 5.87 10.90
C LEU A 77 16.93 5.78 12.16
N LYS A 78 16.07 6.77 12.39
CA LYS A 78 15.10 6.75 13.50
C LYS A 78 14.12 5.58 13.38
N GLU A 79 13.60 5.29 12.18
CA GLU A 79 12.78 4.10 11.91
C GLU A 79 13.53 2.82 12.30
N ALA A 80 14.78 2.65 11.88
CA ALA A 80 15.58 1.47 12.18
C ALA A 80 15.85 1.30 13.68
N VAL A 81 16.23 2.38 14.37
CA VAL A 81 16.46 2.37 15.83
C VAL A 81 15.17 2.04 16.58
N THR A 82 14.04 2.59 16.15
CA THR A 82 12.74 2.31 16.77
C THR A 82 12.27 0.90 16.51
N ALA A 83 12.47 0.37 15.30
CA ALA A 83 12.18 -1.03 15.00
C ALA A 83 12.98 -1.96 15.93
N LEU A 84 14.27 -1.70 16.13
CA LEU A 84 15.10 -2.48 17.07
C LEU A 84 14.58 -2.37 18.51
N ARG A 85 14.22 -1.17 18.96
CA ARG A 85 13.65 -0.97 20.31
C ARG A 85 12.33 -1.72 20.50
N LEU A 86 11.46 -1.73 19.48
CA LEU A 86 10.20 -2.47 19.50
C LEU A 86 10.46 -3.97 19.63
N GLU A 87 11.40 -4.53 18.86
CA GLU A 87 11.78 -5.96 18.91
C GLU A 87 12.38 -6.38 20.25
N LEU A 88 13.09 -5.47 20.92
CA LEU A 88 13.64 -5.73 22.27
C LEU A 88 12.59 -5.61 23.37
N ALA A 89 11.60 -4.74 23.20
CA ALA A 89 10.62 -4.42 24.24
C ALA A 89 9.33 -5.22 24.15
N LEU A 90 8.95 -5.70 22.96
CA LEU A 90 7.65 -6.31 22.70
C LEU A 90 7.79 -7.70 22.06
N PRO A 91 6.92 -8.66 22.44
CA PRO A 91 6.85 -9.94 21.74
C PRO A 91 6.31 -9.75 20.32
N LYS A 92 6.68 -10.66 19.41
CA LYS A 92 6.29 -10.63 17.98
C LYS A 92 4.79 -10.49 17.76
N ASP A 93 3.97 -11.18 18.53
CA ASP A 93 2.53 -11.12 18.39
C ASP A 93 1.99 -9.72 18.74
N ARG A 94 2.59 -9.04 19.73
CA ARG A 94 2.23 -7.66 20.09
C ARG A 94 2.67 -6.67 19.02
N ILE A 95 3.84 -6.87 18.41
CA ILE A 95 4.29 -6.05 17.28
C ILE A 95 3.32 -6.19 16.10
N LEU A 96 2.92 -7.42 15.77
CA LEU A 96 1.97 -7.68 14.69
C LEU A 96 0.60 -7.06 14.97
N GLU A 97 0.10 -7.17 16.19
CA GLU A 97 -1.17 -6.54 16.60
C GLU A 97 -1.11 -5.01 16.41
N LEU A 98 -0.08 -4.35 16.96
CA LEU A 98 0.12 -2.91 16.80
C LEU A 98 0.25 -2.51 15.33
N TYR A 99 0.94 -3.30 14.51
CA TYR A 99 1.02 -3.07 13.08
C TYR A 99 -0.36 -3.12 12.42
N LEU A 100 -1.14 -4.18 12.69
CA LEU A 100 -2.48 -4.33 12.10
C LEU A 100 -3.42 -3.21 12.50
N ASP A 101 -3.30 -2.68 13.72
CA ASP A 101 -4.13 -1.59 14.23
C ASP A 101 -3.72 -0.21 13.70
N THR A 102 -2.45 -0.02 13.33
CA THR A 102 -1.92 1.28 12.89
C THR A 102 -1.63 1.38 11.40
N ALA A 103 -1.73 0.29 10.65
CA ALA A 103 -1.57 0.32 9.20
C ALA A 103 -2.76 1.02 8.51
N GLU A 104 -2.48 1.74 7.42
CA GLU A 104 -3.49 2.24 6.48
C GLU A 104 -3.85 1.11 5.50
N TRP A 105 -5.15 0.80 5.39
CA TRP A 105 -5.72 -0.25 4.54
C TRP A 105 -6.57 0.32 3.39
N GLY A 106 -6.56 1.64 3.23
CA GLY A 106 -7.48 2.37 2.37
C GLY A 106 -7.35 3.87 2.63
N PRO A 107 -7.74 4.74 1.69
CA PRO A 107 -7.76 6.18 1.96
C PRO A 107 -8.56 6.52 3.23
N GLY A 108 -7.86 6.86 4.31
CA GLY A 108 -8.48 7.16 5.60
C GLY A 108 -9.00 5.95 6.40
N VAL A 109 -8.70 4.72 5.97
CA VAL A 109 -9.09 3.49 6.68
C VAL A 109 -7.88 2.95 7.42
N TRP A 110 -7.85 3.13 8.74
CA TRP A 110 -6.75 2.73 9.61
C TRP A 110 -7.18 1.58 10.52
N GLY A 111 -6.35 0.55 10.61
CA GLY A 111 -6.64 -0.63 11.42
C GLY A 111 -7.39 -1.75 10.70
N ALA A 112 -6.99 -2.99 10.98
CA ALA A 112 -7.53 -4.18 10.32
C ALA A 112 -9.02 -4.42 10.60
N ASP A 113 -9.51 -4.12 11.81
CA ASP A 113 -10.94 -4.25 12.15
C ASP A 113 -11.79 -3.25 11.35
N ALA A 114 -11.38 -1.99 11.30
CA ALA A 114 -12.04 -0.97 10.49
C ALA A 114 -12.05 -1.36 9.00
N ALA A 115 -10.92 -1.85 8.48
CA ALA A 115 -10.81 -2.28 7.09
C ALA A 115 -11.71 -3.48 6.77
N SER A 116 -11.72 -4.50 7.62
CA SER A 116 -12.57 -5.69 7.46
C SER A 116 -14.05 -5.32 7.39
N ARG A 117 -14.50 -4.41 8.26
CA ARG A 117 -15.89 -3.92 8.25
C ARG A 117 -16.18 -3.04 7.05
N ALA A 118 -15.27 -2.13 6.70
CA ALA A 118 -15.45 -1.21 5.59
C ALA A 118 -15.57 -1.94 4.24
N TYR A 119 -14.78 -2.99 4.02
CA TYR A 119 -14.74 -3.68 2.74
C TYR A 119 -15.64 -4.91 2.65
N PHE A 120 -15.89 -5.61 3.77
CA PHE A 120 -16.61 -6.88 3.77
C PHE A 120 -17.77 -6.95 4.76
N GLY A 121 -18.00 -5.91 5.57
CA GLY A 121 -19.11 -5.87 6.53
C GLY A 121 -19.00 -6.85 7.70
N VAL A 122 -17.84 -7.49 7.88
CA VAL A 122 -17.62 -8.50 8.92
C VAL A 122 -16.41 -8.15 9.81
N PRO A 123 -16.38 -8.59 11.07
CA PRO A 123 -15.17 -8.48 11.88
C PRO A 123 -14.03 -9.36 11.30
N PRO A 124 -12.75 -9.05 11.58
CA PRO A 124 -11.61 -9.81 11.05
C PRO A 124 -11.64 -11.31 11.35
N SER A 125 -12.29 -11.71 12.45
CA SER A 125 -12.47 -13.10 12.86
C SER A 125 -13.44 -13.89 11.98
N ARG A 126 -14.25 -13.21 11.15
CA ARG A 126 -15.23 -13.80 10.23
C ARG A 126 -14.89 -13.62 8.76
N LEU A 127 -13.69 -13.10 8.46
CA LEU A 127 -13.19 -13.10 7.10
C LEU A 127 -13.09 -14.54 6.59
N ASP A 128 -13.32 -14.73 5.29
CA ASP A 128 -12.87 -15.93 4.59
C ASP A 128 -11.43 -15.77 4.08
N GLU A 129 -10.83 -16.85 3.58
CA GLU A 129 -9.43 -16.88 3.14
C GLU A 129 -9.16 -15.90 1.99
N THR A 130 -10.10 -15.76 1.06
CA THR A 130 -9.97 -14.85 -0.09
C THR A 130 -10.06 -13.39 0.35
N GLN A 131 -10.98 -13.08 1.26
CA GLN A 131 -11.14 -11.75 1.85
C GLN A 131 -9.90 -11.35 2.67
N ALA A 132 -9.36 -12.27 3.47
CA ALA A 132 -8.15 -12.04 4.25
C ALA A 132 -6.92 -11.83 3.36
N ALA A 133 -6.77 -12.62 2.30
CA ALA A 133 -5.69 -12.44 1.33
C ALA A 133 -5.84 -11.12 0.54
N ALA A 134 -7.06 -10.73 0.19
CA ALA A 134 -7.34 -9.46 -0.48
C ALA A 134 -7.00 -8.26 0.42
N LEU A 135 -7.33 -8.32 1.71
CA LEU A 135 -6.88 -7.31 2.68
C LEU A 135 -5.35 -7.27 2.77
N ALA A 136 -4.68 -8.41 2.93
CA ALA A 136 -3.22 -8.44 2.99
C ALA A 136 -2.56 -7.87 1.72
N ALA A 137 -3.12 -8.15 0.53
CA ALA A 137 -2.63 -7.63 -0.75
C ALA A 137 -2.80 -6.09 -0.91
N THR A 138 -3.57 -5.45 -0.04
CA THR A 138 -3.80 -3.99 -0.03
C THR A 138 -2.62 -3.23 0.58
N LEU A 139 -1.92 -3.82 1.55
CA LEU A 139 -0.92 -3.15 2.39
C LEU A 139 0.25 -2.46 1.66
N PRO A 140 0.77 -2.97 0.52
CA PRO A 140 1.83 -2.26 -0.20
C PRO A 140 1.35 -0.96 -0.85
N HIS A 141 0.08 -0.89 -1.25
CA HIS A 141 -0.47 0.20 -2.04
C HIS A 141 -1.90 0.58 -1.57
N PRO A 142 -2.09 0.94 -0.28
CA PRO A 142 -3.41 1.01 0.33
C PRO A 142 -4.31 2.10 -0.28
N ARG A 143 -3.72 3.09 -0.94
CA ARG A 143 -4.45 4.19 -1.58
C ARG A 143 -4.91 3.89 -3.00
N THR A 144 -4.33 2.87 -3.65
CA THR A 144 -4.55 2.59 -5.09
C THR A 144 -4.87 1.13 -5.38
N SER A 145 -4.88 0.26 -4.37
CA SER A 145 -5.10 -1.18 -4.49
C SER A 145 -5.88 -1.65 -3.26
N THR A 146 -7.20 -1.76 -3.34
CA THR A 146 -8.09 -2.12 -2.23
C THR A 146 -9.09 -3.22 -2.65
N PRO A 147 -9.86 -3.81 -1.73
CA PRO A 147 -10.92 -4.75 -2.11
C PRO A 147 -12.03 -4.13 -2.97
N THR A 148 -12.13 -2.80 -3.05
CA THR A 148 -13.05 -2.07 -3.95
C THR A 148 -12.38 -1.59 -5.23
N VAL A 149 -11.07 -1.33 -5.20
CA VAL A 149 -10.25 -0.94 -6.36
C VAL A 149 -9.22 -2.04 -6.62
N ARG A 150 -9.53 -2.95 -7.56
CA ARG A 150 -8.80 -4.22 -7.77
C ARG A 150 -7.94 -4.20 -9.04
N PRO A 151 -6.82 -3.45 -9.09
CA PRO A 151 -5.92 -3.53 -10.23
C PRO A 151 -5.33 -4.94 -10.32
N GLU A 152 -4.90 -5.34 -11.52
CA GLU A 152 -4.37 -6.70 -11.77
C GLU A 152 -3.22 -7.07 -10.82
N ARG A 153 -2.32 -6.13 -10.53
CA ARG A 153 -1.23 -6.31 -9.55
C ARG A 153 -1.72 -6.73 -8.15
N MET A 154 -2.89 -6.23 -7.73
CA MET A 154 -3.47 -6.54 -6.42
C MET A 154 -4.05 -7.96 -6.42
N LEU A 155 -4.74 -8.32 -7.50
CA LEU A 155 -5.29 -9.66 -7.69
C LEU A 155 -4.16 -10.70 -7.77
N ALA A 156 -3.12 -10.44 -8.55
CA ALA A 156 -1.94 -11.30 -8.64
C ALA A 156 -1.27 -11.48 -7.28
N ARG A 157 -1.14 -10.41 -6.48
CA ARG A 157 -0.60 -10.50 -5.12
C ARG A 157 -1.50 -11.29 -4.18
N ARG A 158 -2.82 -11.11 -4.23
CA ARG A 158 -3.78 -11.93 -3.46
C ARG A 158 -3.59 -13.40 -3.77
N ASP A 159 -3.50 -13.75 -5.05
CA ASP A 159 -3.38 -15.13 -5.51
C ASP A 159 -2.03 -15.75 -5.09
N LEU A 160 -0.96 -14.98 -5.15
CA LEU A 160 0.35 -15.36 -4.61
C LEU A 160 0.28 -15.64 -3.09
N ILE A 161 -0.40 -14.79 -2.32
CA ILE A 161 -0.57 -14.96 -0.88
C ILE A 161 -1.36 -16.24 -0.58
N LEU A 162 -2.45 -16.49 -1.30
CA LEU A 162 -3.25 -17.71 -1.16
C LEU A 162 -2.44 -18.96 -1.49
N ALA A 163 -1.71 -18.95 -2.61
CA ALA A 163 -0.89 -20.09 -3.02
C ALA A 163 0.17 -20.42 -1.97
N ARG A 164 0.88 -19.40 -1.45
CA ARG A 164 1.83 -19.58 -0.33
C ARG A 164 1.14 -20.05 0.95
N TYR A 165 -0.07 -19.59 1.24
CA TYR A 165 -0.85 -20.01 2.40
C TYR A 165 -1.21 -21.50 2.35
N TYR A 166 -1.53 -22.02 1.17
CA TYR A 166 -1.77 -23.45 0.94
C TYR A 166 -0.48 -24.28 0.77
N GLY A 167 0.70 -23.66 0.86
CA GLY A 167 1.99 -24.37 0.75
C GLY A 167 2.39 -24.72 -0.68
N VAL A 168 1.89 -23.99 -1.67
CA VAL A 168 2.31 -24.11 -3.07
C VAL A 168 3.54 -23.23 -3.30
N ASP A 169 4.61 -23.83 -3.83
CA ASP A 169 5.77 -23.07 -4.30
C ASP A 169 5.38 -22.27 -5.54
N VAL A 170 5.43 -20.94 -5.42
CA VAL A 170 5.08 -20.02 -6.51
C VAL A 170 6.34 -19.35 -7.03
N TYR A 171 6.64 -19.60 -8.31
CA TYR A 171 7.63 -18.81 -9.04
C TYR A 171 7.09 -17.39 -9.21
N ILE A 172 7.82 -16.41 -8.68
CA ILE A 172 7.55 -14.99 -8.92
C ILE A 172 8.54 -14.55 -10.00
N PRO A 173 8.07 -14.27 -11.23
CA PRO A 173 8.92 -13.65 -12.23
C PRO A 173 9.46 -12.33 -11.67
N PRO A 174 10.73 -11.98 -11.90
CA PRO A 174 11.24 -10.67 -11.50
C PRO A 174 10.31 -9.59 -12.04
N ALA A 175 9.93 -8.64 -11.17
CA ALA A 175 9.00 -7.59 -11.53
C ALA A 175 9.59 -6.77 -12.69
N GLU A 176 9.12 -7.03 -13.90
CA GLU A 176 9.19 -6.03 -14.95
C GLU A 176 8.22 -4.92 -14.51
N GLU A 177 8.76 -3.77 -14.12
CA GLU A 177 7.98 -2.55 -13.93
C GLU A 177 7.32 -2.19 -15.27
N THR A 178 6.13 -2.71 -15.53
CA THR A 178 5.19 -2.09 -16.46
C THR A 178 4.30 -1.14 -15.68
N ASP A 179 4.93 -0.14 -15.04
CA ASP A 179 4.23 1.09 -14.68
C ASP A 179 4.17 1.97 -15.93
N THR A 180 3.36 1.54 -16.90
CA THR A 180 2.93 2.36 -18.03
C THR A 180 1.41 2.42 -18.06
N LEU A 181 0.80 2.75 -16.92
CA LEU A 181 -0.43 3.52 -17.02
C LEU A 181 -0.04 4.90 -17.53
N GLN A 182 -0.11 5.10 -18.85
CA GLN A 182 -0.14 6.44 -19.43
C GLN A 182 -1.38 7.14 -18.88
N VAL A 183 -1.19 7.93 -17.83
CA VAL A 183 -2.15 8.97 -17.46
C VAL A 183 -2.09 9.97 -18.62
N PRO A 184 -3.14 10.12 -19.44
CA PRO A 184 -3.14 11.12 -20.49
C PRO A 184 -2.85 12.49 -19.85
N ALA A 185 -1.96 13.26 -20.46
CA ALA A 185 -1.65 14.60 -19.97
C ALA A 185 -2.96 15.39 -19.86
N ILE A 186 -3.28 15.89 -18.67
CA ILE A 186 -4.34 16.88 -18.50
C ILE A 186 -3.84 18.12 -19.25
N THR A 187 -4.37 18.37 -20.45
CA THR A 187 -4.15 19.63 -21.14
C THR A 187 -4.91 20.70 -20.36
N VAL A 188 -4.20 21.42 -19.50
CA VAL A 188 -4.72 22.65 -18.91
C VAL A 188 -4.96 23.62 -20.07
N PRO A 189 -6.21 24.05 -20.33
CA PRO A 189 -6.45 25.04 -21.38
C PRO A 189 -5.69 26.34 -21.06
N PRO A 190 -5.24 27.10 -22.07
CA PRO A 190 -4.54 28.37 -21.85
C PRO A 190 -5.38 29.30 -20.97
N ALA A 191 -4.72 30.02 -20.06
CA ALA A 191 -5.38 30.90 -19.08
C ALA A 191 -6.27 32.01 -19.71
N ASP A 192 -6.08 32.32 -21.00
CA ASP A 192 -6.94 33.26 -21.74
C ASP A 192 -8.31 32.70 -22.13
N SER A 193 -8.57 31.40 -21.93
CA SER A 193 -9.87 30.76 -22.22
C SER A 193 -10.94 31.05 -21.15
N LEU A 194 -10.60 31.82 -20.10
CA LEU A 194 -11.52 32.23 -19.02
C LEU A 194 -12.02 33.68 -19.17
N LYS A 195 -11.92 34.27 -20.37
CA LYS A 195 -12.59 35.55 -20.69
C LYS A 195 -13.87 35.30 -21.49
N GLY A 196 -14.97 35.22 -20.75
CA GLY A 196 -16.35 35.12 -21.22
C GLY A 196 -17.13 34.29 -20.20
N GLU A 197 -18.12 34.78 -19.48
CA GLU A 197 -19.04 35.89 -19.68
C GLU A 197 -19.45 36.36 -18.27
N VAL A 198 -19.22 37.62 -17.93
CA VAL A 198 -19.80 38.19 -16.71
C VAL A 198 -21.28 38.38 -17.00
N LEU A 199 -22.13 37.50 -16.49
CA LEU A 199 -23.58 37.72 -16.48
C LEU A 199 -23.87 38.99 -15.66
N THR A 200 -24.16 40.09 -16.34
CA THR A 200 -24.65 41.32 -15.70
C THR A 200 -26.11 41.11 -15.28
N PRO A 201 -26.49 41.37 -14.02
CA PRO A 201 -27.88 41.27 -13.60
C PRO A 201 -28.64 42.50 -14.10
N GLY A 202 -29.40 42.34 -15.17
CA GLY A 202 -30.26 43.39 -15.71
C GLY A 202 -30.66 43.09 -17.14
N ASP A 203 -31.63 42.21 -17.32
CA ASP A 203 -32.68 42.32 -18.34
C ASP A 203 -33.79 41.32 -18.00
N THR A 204 -34.54 41.69 -16.97
CA THR A 204 -35.95 41.32 -16.84
C THR A 204 -36.72 41.90 -18.02
N ALA A 205 -37.41 41.05 -18.80
CA ALA A 205 -38.82 41.27 -19.20
C ALA A 205 -39.30 40.23 -20.24
N ILE A 206 -40.25 39.40 -19.81
CA ILE A 206 -41.51 39.02 -20.48
C ILE A 206 -41.59 39.10 -22.02
N ASP A 207 -42.01 38.01 -22.69
CA ASP A 207 -43.40 37.93 -23.19
C ASP A 207 -43.86 36.49 -23.48
N SER A 208 -45.14 36.33 -23.21
CA SER A 208 -46.07 35.23 -23.37
C SER A 208 -46.57 35.03 -24.81
N THR A 209 -47.24 33.88 -25.03
CA THR A 209 -48.02 33.47 -26.25
C THR A 209 -47.14 32.99 -27.43
N ALA A 210 -47.40 31.91 -28.18
CA ALA A 210 -48.66 31.37 -28.70
C ALA A 210 -48.46 29.94 -29.31
N VAL A 211 -49.51 29.10 -29.18
CA VAL A 211 -50.13 28.20 -30.21
C VAL A 211 -49.27 27.04 -30.81
N ARG A 212 -49.53 25.74 -30.56
CA ARG A 212 -50.60 24.77 -31.00
C ARG A 212 -50.45 24.23 -32.45
N ALA A 213 -50.46 22.89 -32.57
CA ALA A 213 -50.67 22.02 -33.77
C ALA A 213 -49.53 22.05 -34.82
N ASP A 214 -49.07 20.94 -35.43
CA ASP A 214 -49.87 19.96 -36.17
C ASP A 214 -49.21 18.57 -36.31
N SER A 215 -50.08 17.63 -36.69
CA SER A 215 -49.90 16.20 -36.92
C SER A 215 -49.04 15.85 -38.13
N LEU A 216 -48.41 14.66 -38.12
CA LEU A 216 -48.51 13.61 -39.15
C LEU A 216 -48.09 12.26 -38.55
#